data_AF-A7RTT7-F1
#
_entry.id   AF-A7RTT7-F1
#
_cell.length_a   1.000
_cell.length_b   1.000
_cell.length_c   1.000
_cell.angle_alpha   90.00
_cell.angle_beta   90.00
_cell.angle_gamma   90.00
#
_symmetry.space_group_name_H-M   'P 1'
#
loop_
_entity.id
_entity.type
_entity.pdbx_description
1 polymer ?
#
loop_
_entity_poly.entity_id
_entity_poly.type
_entity_poly.pdbx_seq_one_letter_code
_entity_poly.pdbx_strand_id
1 'polypeptide(L)'
;MEVGELDCTVTVESLNARGIVTRRRTYKNVTVLVGRDEFRDIILRIIAKTSPLGKNYRLREITIHKRFVSEGKATIKLTTLGIQLLLANCPPAKLTAFLRCIVVKLAKKKEDGFASERTRMRSDLPKNFDTISPLVEKDFLKRTTPNKKRAFGEINGGNNGQTPKRCKREALNDVPRKKLNIASLQMKFTAEQSAVINAVRSGRNVFFTGSAGTGKSFLLRRLIGMLPP
;
A
#
# COMPACT_ATOMS: atom_id res chain seq x y z
N MET A 1 -8.46 0.18 -25.87
CA MET A 1 -8.51 -1.25 -25.51
C MET A 1 -8.65 -1.37 -24.01
N GLU A 2 -9.73 -1.99 -23.53
CA GLU A 2 -10.01 -2.17 -22.11
C GLU A 2 -9.01 -3.16 -21.50
N VAL A 3 -8.01 -2.65 -20.78
CA VAL A 3 -6.92 -3.45 -20.19
C VAL A 3 -7.37 -4.22 -18.94
N GLY A 4 -8.61 -4.02 -18.49
CA GLY A 4 -9.17 -4.56 -17.25
C GLY A 4 -9.92 -5.87 -17.40
N GLU A 5 -10.19 -6.32 -18.62
CA GLU A 5 -11.04 -7.47 -18.93
C GLU A 5 -10.34 -8.50 -19.81
N LEU A 6 -10.55 -9.78 -19.50
CA LEU A 6 -9.97 -10.88 -20.25
C LEU A 6 -10.93 -12.07 -20.35
N ASP A 7 -11.35 -12.38 -21.56
CA ASP A 7 -12.06 -13.63 -21.86
C ASP A 7 -11.08 -14.77 -21.98
N CYS A 8 -11.29 -15.82 -21.17
CA CYS A 8 -10.40 -16.96 -21.10
C CYS A 8 -11.04 -18.18 -20.46
N THR A 9 -10.29 -19.28 -20.44
CA THR A 9 -10.59 -20.45 -19.61
C THR A 9 -9.75 -20.36 -18.35
N VAL A 10 -10.40 -20.47 -17.19
CA VAL A 10 -9.74 -20.38 -15.88
C VAL A 10 -9.88 -21.68 -15.12
N THR A 11 -8.76 -22.26 -14.71
CA THR A 11 -8.73 -23.37 -13.76
C THR A 11 -8.36 -22.85 -12.38
N VAL A 12 -9.24 -23.06 -11.41
CA VAL A 12 -9.05 -22.70 -10.01
C VAL A 12 -8.61 -23.95 -9.25
N GLU A 13 -7.42 -23.89 -8.67
CA GLU A 13 -6.85 -24.93 -7.83
C GLU A 13 -6.76 -24.44 -6.38
N SER A 14 -7.29 -25.22 -5.45
CA SER A 14 -7.06 -25.04 -4.02
C SER A 14 -5.82 -25.84 -3.65
N LEU A 15 -4.88 -25.22 -2.95
CA LEU A 15 -3.64 -25.80 -2.47
C LEU A 15 -3.72 -25.99 -0.96
N ASN A 16 -3.15 -27.09 -0.47
CA ASN A 16 -2.89 -27.29 0.95
C ASN A 16 -1.68 -26.48 1.42
N ALA A 17 -1.45 -26.40 2.73
CA ALA A 17 -0.28 -25.73 3.32
C ALA A 17 1.07 -26.25 2.79
N ARG A 18 1.10 -27.51 2.32
CA ARG A 18 2.29 -28.14 1.69
C ARG A 18 2.40 -27.90 0.18
N GLY A 19 1.50 -27.11 -0.42
CA GLY A 19 1.51 -26.80 -1.85
C GLY A 19 0.93 -27.87 -2.77
N ILE A 20 0.29 -28.91 -2.22
CA ILE A 20 -0.38 -29.97 -2.98
C ILE A 20 -1.79 -29.51 -3.35
N VAL A 21 -2.24 -29.80 -4.58
CA VAL A 21 -3.59 -29.47 -5.06
C VAL A 21 -4.61 -30.38 -4.40
N THR A 22 -5.51 -29.79 -3.59
CA THR A 22 -6.62 -30.49 -2.93
C THR A 22 -7.86 -30.51 -3.79
N ARG A 23 -8.11 -29.45 -4.56
CA ARG A 23 -9.33 -29.30 -5.35
C ARG A 23 -9.04 -28.55 -6.63
N ARG A 24 -9.52 -29.06 -7.77
CA ARG A 24 -9.41 -28.40 -9.07
C ARG A 24 -10.81 -28.18 -9.65
N ARG A 25 -11.08 -26.98 -10.16
CA ARG A 25 -12.31 -26.64 -10.91
C ARG A 25 -11.96 -25.83 -12.14
N THR A 26 -12.40 -26.28 -13.30
CA THR A 26 -12.17 -25.58 -14.57
C THR A 26 -13.44 -24.89 -15.02
N TYR A 27 -13.32 -23.61 -15.35
CA TYR A 27 -14.38 -22.78 -15.87
C TYR A 27 -14.00 -22.35 -17.30
N LYS A 28 -14.81 -22.78 -18.28
CA LYS A 28 -14.63 -22.44 -19.69
C LYS A 28 -15.44 -21.19 -20.02
N ASN A 29 -14.97 -20.39 -20.99
CA ASN A 29 -15.66 -19.19 -21.50
C ASN A 29 -16.04 -18.19 -20.39
N VAL A 30 -15.02 -17.77 -19.64
CA VAL A 30 -15.15 -16.91 -18.47
C VAL A 30 -14.52 -15.56 -18.75
N THR A 31 -15.13 -14.52 -18.21
CA THR A 31 -14.60 -13.17 -18.25
C THR A 31 -13.94 -12.86 -16.92
N VAL A 32 -12.64 -12.57 -16.96
CA VAL A 32 -11.85 -12.19 -15.79
C VAL A 32 -11.69 -10.69 -15.77
N LEU A 33 -12.19 -10.06 -14.71
CA LEU A 33 -12.11 -8.63 -14.48
C LEU A 33 -11.14 -8.31 -13.35
N VAL A 34 -10.31 -7.30 -13.55
CA VAL A 34 -9.59 -6.68 -12.44
C VAL A 34 -10.39 -5.47 -11.97
N GLY A 35 -10.64 -5.39 -10.67
CA GLY A 35 -11.37 -4.33 -10.00
C GLY A 35 -10.63 -3.77 -8.80
N ARG A 36 -11.16 -2.68 -8.24
CA ARG A 36 -10.84 -2.20 -6.89
C ARG A 36 -12.03 -2.42 -5.98
N ASP A 37 -11.74 -2.87 -4.76
CA ASP A 37 -12.69 -2.89 -3.65
C ASP A 37 -12.87 -1.48 -3.07
N GLU A 38 -13.85 -1.30 -2.20
CA GLU A 38 -14.10 -0.10 -1.39
C GLU A 38 -12.86 0.39 -0.62
N PHE A 39 -12.00 -0.54 -0.20
CA PHE A 39 -10.72 -0.24 0.46
C PHE A 39 -9.55 0.01 -0.51
N ARG A 40 -9.86 0.23 -1.80
CA ARG A 40 -8.90 0.33 -2.91
C ARG A 40 -8.00 -0.90 -3.04
N ASP A 41 -8.42 -2.05 -2.52
CA ASP A 41 -7.69 -3.31 -2.69
C ASP A 41 -7.95 -3.87 -4.07
N ILE A 42 -6.95 -4.52 -4.66
CA ILE A 42 -7.09 -5.06 -6.01
C ILE A 42 -7.81 -6.40 -5.90
N ILE A 43 -8.92 -6.53 -6.60
CA ILE A 43 -9.72 -7.75 -6.69
C ILE A 43 -9.65 -8.29 -8.11
N LEU A 44 -9.49 -9.60 -8.22
CA LEU A 44 -9.70 -10.34 -9.44
C LEU A 44 -11.08 -11.02 -9.37
N ARG A 45 -12.01 -10.59 -10.21
CA ARG A 45 -13.36 -11.15 -10.30
C ARG A 45 -13.44 -12.08 -11.49
N ILE A 46 -13.95 -13.28 -11.25
CA ILE A 46 -14.14 -14.33 -12.25
C ILE A 46 -15.63 -14.45 -12.51
N ILE A 47 -16.10 -14.00 -13.67
CA ILE A 47 -17.51 -14.07 -14.09
C ILE A 47 -17.68 -15.23 -15.05
N ALA A 48 -18.37 -16.27 -14.59
CA ALA A 48 -18.74 -17.40 -15.44
C ALA A 48 -20.12 -17.15 -16.04
N LYS A 49 -20.31 -17.47 -17.32
CA LYS A 49 -21.63 -17.37 -17.98
C LYS A 49 -22.72 -18.18 -17.26
N THR A 50 -22.32 -19.25 -16.57
CA THR A 50 -23.22 -20.16 -15.84
C THR A 50 -23.61 -19.66 -14.45
N SER A 51 -22.95 -18.63 -13.90
CA SER A 51 -23.28 -18.11 -12.56
C SER A 51 -23.15 -16.59 -12.50
N PRO A 52 -24.24 -15.86 -12.21
CA PRO A 52 -24.21 -14.40 -12.18
C PRO A 52 -23.39 -13.84 -11.00
N LEU A 53 -23.16 -14.63 -9.95
CA LEU A 53 -22.37 -14.24 -8.79
C LEU A 53 -20.89 -14.58 -9.02
N GLY A 54 -20.20 -13.75 -9.79
CA GLY A 54 -18.77 -13.91 -10.06
C GLY A 54 -17.93 -14.02 -8.78
N LYS A 55 -16.94 -14.92 -8.78
CA LYS A 55 -16.06 -15.16 -7.61
C LYS A 55 -14.99 -14.09 -7.51
N ASN A 56 -14.82 -13.51 -6.33
CA ASN A 56 -13.85 -12.46 -6.07
C ASN A 56 -12.62 -13.00 -5.34
N TYR A 57 -11.44 -12.71 -5.87
CA TYR A 57 -10.15 -13.06 -5.27
C TYR A 57 -9.36 -11.79 -4.97
N ARG A 58 -9.11 -11.54 -3.68
CA ARG A 58 -8.30 -10.39 -3.24
C ARG A 58 -6.83 -10.68 -3.51
N LEU A 59 -6.16 -9.77 -4.23
CA LEU A 59 -4.74 -9.90 -4.56
C LEU A 59 -3.91 -9.16 -3.50
N ARG A 60 -3.30 -9.93 -2.58
CA ARG A 60 -2.35 -9.41 -1.58
C ARG A 60 -0.93 -9.81 -1.92
N GLU A 61 -0.64 -11.09 -1.73
CA GLU A 61 0.63 -11.69 -2.09
C GLU A 61 0.41 -12.70 -3.20
N ILE A 62 0.86 -12.32 -4.39
CA ILE A 62 0.71 -13.15 -5.58
C ILE A 62 2.06 -13.44 -6.20
N THR A 63 2.20 -14.64 -6.74
CA THR A 63 3.32 -15.06 -7.57
C THR A 63 2.79 -15.35 -8.97
N ILE A 64 3.34 -14.67 -9.98
CA ILE A 64 2.87 -14.78 -11.36
C ILE A 64 3.93 -15.53 -12.18
N HIS A 65 3.56 -16.67 -12.74
CA HIS A 65 4.40 -17.42 -13.67
C HIS A 65 4.06 -17.03 -15.11
N LYS A 66 5.07 -16.50 -15.82
CA LYS A 66 4.92 -15.90 -17.15
C LYS A 66 5.49 -16.75 -18.30
N ARG A 67 5.95 -17.98 -18.01
CA ARG A 67 6.67 -18.84 -18.98
C ARG A 67 5.87 -19.07 -20.27
N PHE A 68 4.55 -19.23 -20.17
CA PHE A 68 3.67 -19.58 -21.28
C PHE A 68 2.79 -18.41 -21.77
N VAL A 69 3.15 -17.17 -21.44
CA VAL A 69 2.33 -16.00 -21.79
C VAL A 69 2.29 -15.77 -23.31
N SER A 70 3.37 -16.12 -24.02
CA SER A 70 3.41 -16.13 -25.49
C SER A 70 2.39 -17.09 -26.10
N GLU A 71 2.09 -18.21 -25.44
CA GLU A 71 1.06 -19.17 -25.83
C GLU A 71 -0.35 -18.80 -25.32
N GLY A 72 -0.51 -17.64 -24.67
CA GLY A 72 -1.80 -17.25 -24.10
C GLY A 72 -2.16 -18.00 -22.81
N LYS A 73 -1.16 -18.52 -22.08
CA LYS A 73 -1.34 -19.20 -20.80
C LYS A 73 -0.57 -18.48 -19.69
N ALA A 74 -1.14 -18.41 -18.50
CA ALA A 74 -0.45 -17.85 -17.34
C ALA A 74 -0.93 -18.50 -16.05
N THR A 75 -0.09 -18.46 -15.03
CA THR A 75 -0.46 -18.95 -13.71
C THR A 75 -0.26 -17.85 -12.67
N ILE A 76 -1.30 -17.60 -11.88
CA ILE A 76 -1.29 -16.65 -10.77
C ILE A 76 -1.54 -17.45 -9.50
N LYS A 77 -0.54 -17.55 -8.64
CA LYS A 77 -0.63 -18.23 -7.36
C LYS A 77 -0.81 -17.20 -6.25
N LEU A 78 -1.92 -17.31 -5.53
CA LEU A 78 -2.31 -16.48 -4.40
C LEU A 78 -1.85 -17.17 -3.12
N THR A 79 -0.72 -16.72 -2.59
CA THR A 79 -0.10 -17.33 -1.39
C THR A 79 -0.98 -17.16 -0.16
N THR A 80 -1.66 -16.02 -0.02
CA THR A 80 -2.50 -15.70 1.15
C THR A 80 -3.73 -16.59 1.28
N LEU A 81 -4.25 -17.12 0.17
CA LEU A 81 -5.45 -17.96 0.17
C LEU A 81 -5.13 -19.43 -0.08
N GLY A 82 -3.87 -19.77 -0.38
CA GLY A 82 -3.51 -21.11 -0.85
C GLY A 82 -4.26 -21.48 -2.13
N ILE A 83 -4.42 -20.56 -3.08
CA ILE A 83 -5.15 -20.80 -4.33
C ILE A 83 -4.25 -20.53 -5.52
N GLN A 84 -4.38 -21.32 -6.58
CA GLN A 84 -3.68 -21.13 -7.85
C GLN A 84 -4.69 -21.01 -8.98
N LEU A 85 -4.54 -19.96 -9.78
CA LEU A 85 -5.38 -19.66 -10.93
C LEU A 85 -4.56 -19.89 -12.20
N LEU A 86 -5.00 -20.79 -13.06
CA LEU A 86 -4.38 -21.06 -14.35
C LEU A 86 -5.30 -20.47 -15.42
N LEU A 87 -4.79 -19.45 -16.10
CA LEU A 87 -5.42 -18.80 -17.25
C LEU A 87 -4.94 -19.51 -18.52
N ALA A 88 -5.87 -19.86 -19.40
CA ALA A 88 -5.59 -20.49 -20.69
C ALA A 88 -6.55 -19.95 -21.76
N ASN A 89 -6.15 -20.08 -23.03
CA ASN A 89 -6.91 -19.61 -24.18
C ASN A 89 -7.15 -18.09 -24.15
N CYS A 90 -6.12 -17.32 -23.80
CA CYS A 90 -6.15 -15.86 -23.78
C CYS A 90 -5.41 -15.29 -24.99
N PRO A 91 -5.85 -14.19 -25.62
CA PRO A 91 -5.02 -13.47 -26.59
C PRO A 91 -3.72 -12.99 -25.93
N PRO A 92 -2.52 -13.35 -26.46
CA PRO A 92 -1.25 -13.12 -25.77
C PRO A 92 -0.96 -11.64 -25.54
N ALA A 93 -1.30 -10.77 -26.51
CA ALA A 93 -1.17 -9.32 -26.36
C ALA A 93 -2.04 -8.76 -25.22
N LYS A 94 -3.30 -9.21 -25.11
CA LYS A 94 -4.19 -8.79 -24.01
C LYS A 94 -3.73 -9.35 -22.66
N LEU A 95 -3.30 -10.60 -22.63
CA LEU A 95 -2.79 -11.25 -21.41
C LEU A 95 -1.54 -10.55 -20.87
N THR A 96 -0.58 -10.19 -21.73
CA THR A 96 0.61 -9.44 -21.29
C THR A 96 0.25 -8.08 -20.70
N ALA A 97 -0.64 -7.32 -21.36
CA ALA A 97 -1.12 -6.03 -20.87
C ALA A 97 -1.84 -6.17 -19.52
N PHE A 98 -2.71 -7.17 -19.40
CA PHE A 98 -3.45 -7.50 -18.18
C PHE A 98 -2.52 -7.87 -17.01
N LEU A 99 -1.54 -8.75 -17.22
CA LEU A 99 -0.58 -9.12 -16.18
C LEU A 99 0.32 -7.94 -15.78
N ARG A 100 0.74 -7.10 -16.74
CA ARG A 100 1.49 -5.87 -16.46
C ARG A 100 0.65 -4.91 -15.60
N CYS A 101 -0.63 -4.76 -15.94
CA CYS A 101 -1.59 -3.95 -15.21
C CYS A 101 -1.73 -4.40 -13.74
N ILE A 102 -1.87 -5.71 -13.50
CA ILE A 102 -1.92 -6.28 -12.14
C ILE A 102 -0.64 -5.97 -11.36
N VAL A 103 0.53 -6.22 -11.95
CA VAL A 103 1.82 -6.01 -11.27
C VAL A 103 2.04 -4.54 -10.90
N VAL A 104 1.76 -3.61 -11.83
CA VAL A 104 1.91 -2.17 -11.60
C VAL A 104 0.97 -1.70 -10.49
N LYS A 105 -0.29 -2.12 -10.55
CA LYS A 105 -1.29 -1.71 -9.56
C LYS A 105 -0.96 -2.30 -8.18
N LEU A 106 -0.50 -3.54 -8.11
CA LEU A 106 -0.12 -4.18 -6.84
C LEU A 106 1.13 -3.53 -6.22
N ALA A 107 2.12 -3.16 -7.04
CA ALA A 107 3.32 -2.46 -6.58
C ALA A 107 2.96 -1.12 -5.91
N LYS A 108 2.09 -0.32 -6.54
CA LYS A 108 1.58 0.93 -5.95
C LYS A 108 0.84 0.69 -4.64
N LYS A 109 0.00 -0.33 -4.58
CA LYS A 109 -0.75 -0.68 -3.37
C LYS A 109 0.16 -1.14 -2.22
N LYS A 110 1.26 -1.83 -2.54
CA LYS A 110 2.27 -2.22 -1.55
C LYS A 110 2.95 -1.00 -0.92
N GLU A 111 3.13 0.10 -1.66
CA GLU A 111 3.63 1.37 -1.14
C GLU A 111 2.59 2.12 -0.29
N ASP A 112 1.32 2.11 -0.71
CA ASP A 112 0.21 2.77 0.02
C ASP A 112 -0.24 2.00 1.28
N GLY A 113 0.11 0.70 1.38
CA GLY A 113 -0.32 -0.19 2.45
C GLY A 113 -1.67 -0.87 2.16
N PHE A 114 -1.84 -2.10 2.66
CA PHE A 114 -3.10 -2.83 2.58
C PHE A 114 -4.03 -2.42 3.72
N ALA A 115 -5.34 -2.30 3.44
CA ALA A 115 -6.31 -2.03 4.49
C ALA A 115 -6.40 -3.22 5.46
N SER A 116 -6.24 -2.94 6.75
CA SER A 116 -6.32 -3.92 7.84
C SER A 116 -7.73 -4.49 7.98
N GLU A 117 -7.86 -5.79 8.26
CA GLU A 117 -9.15 -6.46 8.47
C GLU A 117 -9.98 -5.78 9.56
N ARG A 118 -9.34 -5.21 10.58
CA ARG A 118 -10.01 -4.47 11.66
C ARG A 118 -10.67 -3.19 11.15
N THR A 119 -10.06 -2.51 10.18
CA THR A 119 -10.64 -1.32 9.54
C THR A 119 -11.83 -1.70 8.67
N ARG A 120 -11.78 -2.88 8.03
CA ARG A 120 -12.87 -3.39 7.19
C ARG A 120 -14.10 -3.84 7.96
N MET A 121 -13.90 -4.50 9.11
CA MET A 121 -15.02 -4.89 9.96
C MET A 121 -15.72 -3.69 10.60
N ARG A 122 -15.06 -2.52 10.65
CA ARG A 122 -15.59 -1.30 11.25
C ARG A 122 -16.14 -0.31 10.24
N SER A 123 -16.08 -0.60 8.94
CA SER A 123 -16.57 0.29 7.91
C SER A 123 -17.97 -0.13 7.47
N ASP A 124 -18.90 0.81 7.49
CA ASP A 124 -20.26 0.65 6.98
C ASP A 124 -20.35 0.93 5.46
N LEU A 125 -19.22 0.85 4.74
CA LEU A 125 -19.21 1.10 3.30
C LEU A 125 -19.92 -0.06 2.56
N PRO A 126 -20.82 0.25 1.61
CA PRO A 126 -21.43 -0.78 0.79
C PRO A 126 -20.39 -1.39 -0.16
N LYS A 127 -20.42 -2.73 -0.28
CA LYS A 127 -19.54 -3.53 -1.13
C LYS A 127 -19.55 -3.04 -2.58
N ASN A 128 -18.59 -2.17 -2.91
CA ASN A 128 -18.44 -1.59 -4.25
C ASN A 128 -17.32 -2.29 -5.03
N PHE A 129 -17.60 -2.63 -6.30
CA PHE A 129 -16.62 -3.17 -7.24
C PHE A 129 -16.48 -2.20 -8.41
N ASP A 130 -15.41 -1.42 -8.41
CA ASP A 130 -15.07 -0.55 -9.54
C ASP A 130 -14.16 -1.30 -10.51
N THR A 131 -14.65 -1.57 -11.72
CA THR A 131 -13.83 -2.06 -12.84
C THR A 131 -12.70 -1.06 -13.10
N ILE A 132 -11.45 -1.52 -13.08
CA ILE A 132 -10.35 -0.56 -12.98
C ILE A 132 -10.19 0.23 -14.28
N SER A 133 -10.04 1.54 -14.14
CA SER A 133 -9.72 2.47 -15.22
C SER A 133 -8.49 2.01 -16.03
N PRO A 134 -8.49 2.22 -17.36
CA PRO A 134 -7.34 1.96 -18.22
C PRO A 134 -6.11 2.72 -17.74
N LEU A 135 -4.92 2.12 -17.94
CA LEU A 135 -3.64 2.67 -17.50
C LEU A 135 -3.42 4.06 -18.12
N VAL A 136 -3.41 5.11 -17.31
CA VAL A 136 -3.10 6.49 -17.73
C VAL A 136 -1.58 6.69 -17.64
N GLU A 137 -1.01 7.47 -18.57
CA GLU A 137 0.43 7.76 -18.72
C GLU A 137 1.16 8.16 -17.43
N LYS A 138 0.42 8.71 -16.45
CA LYS A 138 0.89 9.03 -15.09
C LYS A 138 1.45 7.81 -14.33
N ASP A 139 1.20 6.59 -14.81
CA ASP A 139 1.65 5.33 -14.22
C ASP A 139 3.03 4.88 -14.72
N PHE A 140 3.48 5.38 -15.88
CA PHE A 140 4.77 5.03 -16.46
C PHE A 140 5.89 5.97 -16.00
N LEU A 141 5.59 7.25 -15.71
CA LEU A 141 6.59 8.27 -15.42
C LEU A 141 7.33 8.07 -14.08
N LYS A 142 6.82 7.20 -13.19
CA LYS A 142 7.46 6.89 -11.90
C LYS A 142 8.50 5.77 -11.98
N ARG A 143 8.74 5.16 -13.16
CA ARG A 143 9.69 4.05 -13.31
C ARG A 143 11.14 4.46 -13.61
N THR A 144 11.40 5.71 -13.99
CA THR A 144 12.75 6.15 -14.41
C THR A 144 13.49 7.00 -13.39
N THR A 145 12.96 7.19 -12.18
CA THR A 145 13.65 7.98 -11.15
C THR A 145 13.82 7.18 -9.86
N PRO A 146 15.05 6.89 -9.42
CA PRO A 146 15.26 6.39 -8.08
C PRO A 146 15.02 7.55 -7.10
N ASN A 147 14.21 7.28 -6.08
CA ASN A 147 14.26 7.95 -4.79
C ASN A 147 13.81 9.43 -4.74
N LYS A 148 12.52 9.66 -4.46
CA LYS A 148 12.13 10.75 -3.54
C LYS A 148 10.72 10.57 -2.98
N LYS A 149 10.67 10.37 -1.66
CA LYS A 149 9.52 10.55 -0.77
C LYS A 149 8.71 11.79 -1.16
N ARG A 150 7.39 11.66 -1.38
CA ARG A 150 6.35 12.69 -1.12
C ARG A 150 5.03 11.94 -0.88
N ALA A 151 4.46 11.94 0.32
CA ALA A 151 3.76 13.04 0.99
C ALA A 151 2.56 13.55 0.17
N PHE A 152 1.41 13.44 0.82
CA PHE A 152 0.02 13.55 0.35
C PHE A 152 -0.49 14.99 0.34
N GLY A 153 -1.44 15.27 -0.57
CA GLY A 153 -2.40 16.38 -0.57
C GLY A 153 -1.85 17.75 -1.00
N GLU A 154 -2.59 18.67 -1.62
CA GLU A 154 -4.00 18.72 -2.05
C GLU A 154 -4.17 19.93 -3.00
N ILE A 155 -5.07 19.76 -3.95
CA ILE A 155 -6.09 20.67 -4.51
C ILE A 155 -5.87 22.20 -4.39
N ASN A 156 -6.03 22.83 -5.55
CA ASN A 156 -6.07 24.27 -5.83
C ASN A 156 -7.16 25.05 -5.06
N GLY A 157 -6.76 26.19 -4.50
CA GLY A 157 -7.58 27.37 -4.18
C GLY A 157 -6.66 28.57 -4.08
N GLY A 158 -6.84 29.57 -4.95
CA GLY A 158 -5.79 30.53 -5.35
C GLY A 158 -5.58 31.77 -4.47
N ASN A 159 -4.49 32.44 -4.83
CA ASN A 159 -4.08 33.84 -4.59
C ASN A 159 -3.70 34.29 -3.16
N ASN A 160 -2.40 34.28 -2.88
CA ASN A 160 -1.58 35.50 -2.83
C ASN A 160 -0.10 35.19 -2.52
N GLY A 161 0.83 35.84 -3.23
CA GLY A 161 2.14 36.21 -2.68
C GLY A 161 3.37 35.35 -3.04
N GLN A 162 3.89 35.55 -4.26
CA GLN A 162 5.32 35.70 -4.62
C GLN A 162 6.40 34.84 -3.91
N THR A 163 6.95 33.88 -4.65
CA THR A 163 8.35 33.46 -4.55
C THR A 163 9.29 34.51 -5.14
N PRO A 164 10.43 34.84 -4.51
CA PRO A 164 11.57 35.37 -5.23
C PRO A 164 12.71 34.36 -5.36
N LYS A 165 13.23 34.38 -6.58
CA LYS A 165 14.42 33.71 -7.12
C LYS A 165 15.64 33.85 -6.20
N ARG A 166 16.37 32.74 -6.02
CA ARG A 166 17.69 32.70 -5.39
C ARG A 166 18.73 33.29 -6.35
N CYS A 167 19.13 34.54 -6.12
CA CYS A 167 20.39 35.07 -6.64
C CYS A 167 21.52 34.89 -5.61
N LYS A 168 22.67 34.51 -6.15
CA LYS A 168 23.98 34.35 -5.52
C LYS A 168 24.38 35.63 -4.76
N ARG A 169 24.93 35.52 -3.55
CA ARG A 169 25.63 36.65 -2.90
C ARG A 169 26.92 36.18 -2.26
N GLU A 170 27.97 36.89 -2.66
CA GLU A 170 29.35 36.75 -2.23
C GLU A 170 29.53 37.13 -0.76
N ALA A 171 30.60 36.58 -0.18
CA ALA A 171 31.01 36.77 1.19
C ALA A 171 31.60 38.16 1.40
N LEU A 172 31.09 38.93 2.35
CA LEU A 172 31.77 40.08 2.95
C LEU A 172 31.27 40.26 4.40
N ASN A 173 32.20 39.99 5.34
CA ASN A 173 32.45 40.62 6.63
C ASN A 173 31.34 40.72 7.71
N ASP A 174 31.45 39.82 8.70
CA ASP A 174 31.75 40.11 10.11
C ASP A 174 30.83 41.03 10.93
N VAL A 175 29.80 40.48 11.59
CA VAL A 175 29.42 40.70 13.02
C VAL A 175 28.35 39.64 13.46
N PRO A 176 28.18 39.32 14.76
CA PRO A 176 27.96 37.95 15.22
C PRO A 176 26.58 37.42 14.83
N ARG A 177 26.55 36.24 14.21
CA ARG A 177 25.31 35.50 13.93
C ARG A 177 24.56 35.29 15.25
N LYS A 178 23.37 35.88 15.37
CA LYS A 178 22.37 35.49 16.39
C LYS A 178 22.21 33.97 16.30
N LYS A 179 22.82 33.25 17.25
CA LYS A 179 22.60 31.82 17.43
C LYS A 179 21.09 31.64 17.51
N LEU A 180 20.51 30.88 16.58
CA LEU A 180 19.13 30.45 16.72
C LEU A 180 19.06 29.72 18.06
N ASN A 181 18.37 30.36 18.99
CA ASN A 181 18.25 29.88 20.35
C ASN A 181 17.37 28.62 20.31
N ILE A 182 18.00 27.46 20.16
CA ILE A 182 17.35 26.13 20.29
C ILE A 182 16.92 25.89 21.75
N ALA A 183 17.23 26.80 22.67
CA ALA A 183 16.73 26.77 24.04
C ALA A 183 15.32 27.36 24.16
N SER A 184 14.30 26.78 23.51
CA SER A 184 12.89 26.97 23.93
C SER A 184 11.85 26.08 23.25
N LEU A 185 12.19 24.98 22.57
CA LEU A 185 11.23 23.87 22.42
C LEU A 185 11.10 23.15 23.77
N GLN A 186 10.64 23.88 24.78
CA GLN A 186 10.09 23.30 26.01
C GLN A 186 8.76 22.65 25.63
N MET A 187 8.88 21.49 24.97
CA MET A 187 7.79 20.56 24.75
C MET A 187 7.27 20.17 26.13
N LYS A 188 6.14 20.76 26.53
CA LYS A 188 5.51 20.48 27.81
C LYS A 188 5.06 19.02 27.81
N PHE A 189 5.58 18.22 28.74
CA PHE A 189 5.07 16.88 28.99
C PHE A 189 3.62 16.97 29.48
N THR A 190 2.79 16.00 29.12
CA THR A 190 1.48 15.85 29.74
C THR A 190 1.65 15.53 31.23
N ALA A 191 0.63 15.79 32.04
CA ALA A 191 0.66 15.51 33.48
C ALA A 191 0.97 14.03 33.79
N GLU A 192 0.48 13.11 32.97
CA GLU A 192 0.77 11.68 33.09
C GLU A 192 2.24 11.36 32.75
N GLN A 193 2.77 11.96 31.69
CA GLN A 193 4.16 11.76 31.27
C GLN A 193 5.15 12.33 32.30
N SER A 194 4.84 13.48 32.90
CA SER A 194 5.67 14.06 33.96
C SER A 194 5.64 13.21 35.25
N ALA A 195 4.50 12.61 35.59
CA ALA A 195 4.41 11.68 36.70
C ALA A 195 5.30 10.44 36.50
N VAL A 196 5.32 9.86 35.30
CA VAL A 196 6.21 8.74 34.95
C VAL A 196 7.68 9.16 35.05
N ILE A 197 8.05 10.34 34.54
CA ILE A 197 9.43 10.86 34.63
C ILE A 197 9.85 11.06 36.08
N ASN A 198 8.99 11.63 36.92
CA ASN A 198 9.28 11.83 38.34
C ASN A 198 9.44 10.51 39.09
N ALA A 199 8.63 9.50 38.77
CA ALA A 199 8.75 8.16 39.37
C ALA A 199 10.08 7.48 38.98
N VAL A 200 10.52 7.58 37.72
CA VAL A 200 11.83 7.06 37.28
C VAL A 200 12.98 7.84 37.92
N ARG A 201 12.87 9.17 38.00
CA ARG A 201 13.89 10.01 38.67
C ARG A 201 14.02 9.69 40.16
N SER A 202 12.95 9.22 40.80
CA SER A 202 12.97 8.75 42.19
C SER A 202 13.61 7.35 42.36
N GLY A 203 14.16 6.75 41.29
CA GLY A 203 14.83 5.45 41.33
C GLY A 203 13.86 4.26 41.44
N ARG A 204 12.57 4.45 41.13
CA ARG A 204 11.57 3.38 41.18
C ARG A 204 11.53 2.64 39.84
N ASN A 205 11.29 1.33 39.90
CA ASN A 205 11.02 0.51 38.73
C ASN A 205 9.56 0.73 38.29
N VAL A 206 9.37 1.36 37.13
CA VAL A 206 8.05 1.78 36.64
C VAL A 206 7.72 1.07 35.34
N PHE A 207 6.54 0.43 35.26
CA PHE A 207 5.94 -0.04 34.02
C PHE A 207 4.84 0.94 33.59
N PHE A 208 4.91 1.45 32.36
CA PHE A 208 3.90 2.34 31.81
C PHE A 208 3.30 1.76 30.52
N THR A 209 1.97 1.89 30.39
CA THR A 209 1.20 1.37 29.24
C THR A 209 0.45 2.52 28.55
N GLY A 210 -0.19 2.23 27.41
CA GLY A 210 -0.94 3.23 26.65
C GLY A 210 -1.38 2.71 25.28
N SER A 211 -2.36 3.34 24.66
CA SER A 211 -2.83 3.02 23.31
C SER A 211 -1.82 3.44 22.23
N ALA A 212 -2.11 3.13 20.96
CA ALA A 212 -1.27 3.57 19.85
C ALA A 212 -1.34 5.10 19.69
N GLY A 213 -0.19 5.77 19.49
CA GLY A 213 -0.13 7.22 19.28
C GLY A 213 0.06 8.07 20.55
N THR A 214 0.12 7.49 21.76
CA THR A 214 0.29 8.24 23.02
C THR A 214 1.73 8.66 23.34
N GLY A 215 2.66 8.48 22.40
CA GLY A 215 4.04 8.94 22.56
C GLY A 215 4.93 8.10 23.49
N LYS A 216 4.57 6.84 23.81
CA LYS A 216 5.40 5.94 24.67
C LYS A 216 6.86 5.84 24.22
N SER A 217 7.12 5.66 22.93
CA SER A 217 8.48 5.58 22.38
C SER A 217 9.24 6.91 22.49
N PHE A 218 8.53 8.03 22.43
CA PHE A 218 9.11 9.36 22.62
C PHE A 218 9.49 9.59 24.10
N LEU A 219 8.60 9.22 25.03
CA LEU A 219 8.85 9.26 26.47
C LEU A 219 10.07 8.42 26.85
N LEU A 220 10.19 7.20 26.30
CA LEU A 220 11.31 6.30 26.57
C LEU A 220 12.66 6.89 26.09
N ARG A 221 12.71 7.43 24.87
CA ARG A 221 13.93 8.11 24.36
C ARG A 221 14.35 9.28 25.25
N ARG A 222 13.37 10.02 25.79
CA ARG A 222 13.66 11.13 26.70
C ARG A 222 14.20 10.64 28.05
N LEU A 223 13.62 9.57 28.60
CA LEU A 223 14.08 8.97 29.87
C LEU A 223 15.52 8.47 29.76
N ILE A 224 15.89 7.80 28.66
CA ILE A 224 17.28 7.36 28.41
C ILE A 224 18.24 8.55 28.42
N GLY A 225 17.88 9.68 27.80
CA GLY A 225 18.72 10.86 27.78
C GLY A 225 18.78 11.65 29.09
N MET A 226 17.96 11.30 30.09
CA MET A 226 17.94 11.96 31.41
C MET A 226 18.65 11.15 32.50
N LEU A 227 18.93 9.86 32.26
CA LEU A 227 19.71 9.04 33.18
C LEU A 227 21.21 9.27 32.93
N PRO A 228 22.02 9.38 34.00
CA PRO A 228 23.47 9.39 33.84
C PRO A 228 23.94 8.05 33.23
N PRO A 229 25.02 8.06 32.41
CA PRO A 229 25.58 6.84 31.82
C PRO A 229 26.15 5.88 32.87
#